data_AF-A0A519EED3-F1
#
_entry.id   AF-A0A519EED3-F1
#
_cell.length_a   1.000
_cell.length_b   1.000
_cell.length_c   1.000
_cell.angle_alpha   90.00
_cell.angle_beta   90.00
_cell.angle_gamma   90.00
#
_symmetry.space_group_name_H-M   'P 1'
#
loop_
_entity.id
_entity.type
_entity.pdbx_description
1 polymer ?
#
loop_
_entity_poly.entity_id
_entity_poly.type
_entity_poly.pdbx_seq_one_letter_code
_entity_poly.pdbx_strand_id
1 'polypeptide(L)'
;MAIHPPMRDLAGLTWGEIDKLASGTGHKMHHLHEVGDLIEEAQQRWVSLDLDQFDSVFRFRLSGQKRRAWGFIVDAHSHFVWWDREHSLYPTEPH
;
A
#
# COMPACT_ATOMS: atom_id res chain seq x y z
N MET A 1 -15.15 3.35 10.76
CA MET A 1 -13.89 3.89 10.18
C MET A 1 -13.06 2.72 9.66
N ALA A 2 -12.78 2.64 8.35
CA ALA A 2 -12.27 1.41 7.71
C ALA A 2 -10.73 1.23 7.72
N ILE A 3 -9.99 2.26 8.17
CA ILE A 3 -8.52 2.26 8.20
C ILE A 3 -8.00 1.85 9.57
N HIS A 4 -8.60 2.37 10.64
CA HIS A 4 -8.05 2.30 12.00
C HIS A 4 -7.97 0.89 12.59
N PRO A 5 -9.00 0.02 12.51
CA PRO A 5 -8.90 -1.30 13.12
C PRO A 5 -7.77 -2.16 12.49
N PRO A 6 -7.69 -2.33 11.15
CA PRO A 6 -6.60 -3.09 10.54
C PRO A 6 -5.21 -2.51 10.82
N MET A 7 -5.08 -1.19 10.86
CA MET A 7 -3.79 -0.54 11.14
C MET A 7 -3.32 -0.72 12.57
N ARG A 8 -4.25 -0.76 13.54
CA ARG A 8 -3.91 -1.04 14.93
C ARG A 8 -3.32 -2.43 15.09
N ASP A 9 -3.86 -3.41 14.39
CA ASP A 9 -3.39 -4.80 14.45
C ASP A 9 -2.01 -4.93 13.78
N LEU A 10 -1.80 -4.25 12.65
CA LEU A 10 -0.50 -4.21 11.97
C LEU A 10 0.59 -3.49 12.78
N ALA A 11 0.24 -2.47 13.56
CA ALA A 11 1.19 -1.71 14.38
C ALA A 11 1.85 -2.54 15.50
N GLY A 12 1.27 -3.70 15.85
CA GLY A 12 1.86 -4.65 16.79
C GLY A 12 2.86 -5.63 16.16
N LEU A 13 3.08 -5.56 14.85
CA LEU A 13 3.93 -6.48 14.08
C LEU A 13 5.19 -5.80 13.59
N THR A 14 6.24 -6.58 13.39
CA THR A 14 7.44 -6.15 12.66
C THR A 14 7.18 -6.11 11.15
N TRP A 15 7.96 -5.32 10.41
CA TRP A 15 7.90 -5.29 8.94
C TRP A 15 8.06 -6.67 8.29
N GLY A 16 8.94 -7.51 8.83
CA GLY A 16 9.14 -8.87 8.34
C GLY A 16 7.93 -9.80 8.60
N GLU A 17 7.14 -9.55 9.63
CA GLU A 17 5.88 -10.25 9.86
C GLU A 17 4.79 -9.74 8.91
N ILE A 18 4.71 -8.42 8.71
CA ILE A 18 3.75 -7.79 7.79
C ILE A 18 3.97 -8.30 6.34
N ASP A 19 5.21 -8.38 5.87
CA ASP A 19 5.53 -8.87 4.51
C ASP A 19 5.15 -10.34 4.28
N LYS A 20 5.10 -11.14 5.36
CA LYS A 20 4.74 -12.57 5.31
C LYS A 20 3.23 -12.80 5.36
N LEU A 21 2.42 -11.80 5.69
CA LEU A 21 0.97 -11.96 5.73
C LEU A 21 0.43 -12.22 4.31
N ALA A 22 -0.30 -13.32 4.16
CA ALA A 22 -0.90 -13.75 2.92
C ALA A 22 -2.40 -14.05 3.08
N SER A 23 -3.14 -14.00 1.99
CA SER A 23 -4.52 -14.49 1.94
C SER A 23 -4.56 -16.00 2.16
N GLY A 24 -5.76 -16.56 2.37
CA GLY A 24 -5.96 -18.02 2.40
C GLY A 24 -5.54 -18.76 1.11
N THR A 25 -5.27 -18.03 0.03
CA THR A 25 -4.75 -18.57 -1.25
C THR A 25 -3.24 -18.39 -1.41
N GLY A 26 -2.54 -17.88 -0.40
CA GLY A 26 -1.09 -17.67 -0.42
C GLY A 26 -0.65 -16.36 -1.10
N HIS A 27 -1.57 -15.49 -1.54
CA HIS A 27 -1.20 -14.21 -2.14
C HIS A 27 -0.81 -13.18 -1.07
N LYS A 28 0.32 -12.49 -1.25
CA LYS A 28 0.77 -11.44 -0.32
C LYS A 28 -0.29 -10.36 -0.14
N MET A 29 -0.60 -10.06 1.11
CA MET A 29 -1.58 -9.03 1.47
C MET A 29 -0.96 -7.63 1.37
N HIS A 30 0.28 -7.49 1.83
CA HIS A 30 1.03 -6.25 1.89
C HIS A 30 2.35 -6.43 1.14
N HIS A 31 2.75 -5.46 0.32
CA HIS A 31 4.01 -5.50 -0.40
C HIS A 31 4.35 -4.14 -1.02
N LEU A 32 5.62 -4.00 -1.39
CA LEU A 32 6.12 -2.93 -2.23
C LEU A 32 5.63 -3.10 -3.68
N HIS A 33 5.39 -1.97 -4.32
CA HIS A 33 5.23 -1.80 -5.77
C HIS A 33 6.24 -0.77 -6.24
N GLU A 34 6.66 -0.86 -7.50
CA GLU A 34 7.36 0.26 -8.14
C GLU A 34 6.36 1.40 -8.36
N VAL A 35 6.78 2.65 -8.19
CA VAL A 35 5.89 3.81 -8.46
C VAL A 35 5.44 3.79 -9.92
N GLY A 36 6.29 3.31 -10.83
CA GLY A 36 5.99 3.14 -12.25
C GLY A 36 4.85 2.15 -12.57
N ASP A 37 4.49 1.27 -11.63
CA ASP A 37 3.36 0.37 -11.78
C ASP A 37 2.01 1.08 -11.61
N LEU A 38 1.99 2.21 -10.91
CA LEU A 38 0.76 2.96 -10.63
C LEU A 38 0.24 3.66 -11.89
N ILE A 39 -1.02 4.12 -11.86
CA ILE A 39 -1.55 4.97 -12.93
C ILE A 39 -0.74 6.26 -13.09
N GLU A 40 -0.70 6.81 -14.30
CA GLU A 40 0.09 8.01 -14.64
C GLU A 40 -0.21 9.20 -13.72
N GLU A 41 -1.50 9.43 -13.39
CA GLU A 41 -1.91 10.49 -12.48
C GLU A 41 -1.26 10.35 -11.09
N ALA A 42 -1.13 9.12 -10.58
CA ALA A 42 -0.52 8.84 -9.29
C ALA A 42 0.99 9.06 -9.34
N GLN A 43 1.64 8.68 -10.44
CA GLN A 43 3.08 8.91 -10.67
C GLN A 43 3.39 10.42 -10.71
N GLN A 44 2.61 11.19 -11.49
CA GLN A 44 2.75 12.64 -11.57
C GLN A 44 2.51 13.30 -10.20
N ARG A 45 1.50 12.82 -9.46
CA ARG A 45 1.22 13.30 -8.10
C ARG A 45 2.38 13.02 -7.15
N TRP A 46 3.00 11.85 -7.25
CA TRP A 46 4.16 11.46 -6.43
C TRP A 46 5.32 12.44 -6.59
N VAL A 47 5.67 12.78 -7.83
CA VAL A 47 6.68 13.80 -8.14
C VAL A 47 6.27 15.17 -7.62
N SER A 48 5.00 15.57 -7.81
CA SER A 48 4.51 16.88 -7.32
C SER A 48 4.52 17.04 -5.80
N LEU A 49 4.68 15.92 -5.06
CA LEU A 49 4.78 15.88 -3.61
C LEU A 49 6.23 15.80 -3.12
N ASP A 50 7.22 15.95 -4.03
CA ASP A 50 8.65 15.79 -3.76
C ASP A 50 8.99 14.41 -3.14
N LEU A 51 8.35 13.36 -3.69
CA LEU A 51 8.54 11.95 -3.30
C LEU A 51 9.35 11.15 -4.34
N ASP A 52 9.89 11.80 -5.37
CA ASP A 52 10.66 11.20 -6.47
C ASP A 52 11.99 10.53 -6.05
N GLN A 53 12.46 10.80 -4.84
CA GLN A 53 13.56 10.05 -4.21
C GLN A 53 13.16 8.63 -3.77
N PHE A 54 11.87 8.31 -3.75
CA PHE A 54 11.35 6.99 -3.43
C PHE A 54 10.79 6.32 -4.69
N ASP A 55 11.54 5.37 -5.26
CA ASP A 55 11.13 4.62 -6.45
C ASP A 55 10.04 3.57 -6.17
N SER A 56 9.74 3.31 -4.89
CA SER A 56 8.78 2.30 -4.46
C SER A 56 7.73 2.85 -3.50
N VAL A 57 6.53 2.28 -3.61
CA VAL A 57 5.39 2.54 -2.73
C VAL A 57 4.99 1.25 -2.02
N PHE A 58 4.78 1.32 -0.71
CA PHE A 58 4.25 0.21 0.06
C PHE A 58 2.72 0.24 0.08
N ARG A 59 2.12 -0.90 -0.28
CA ARG A 59 0.67 -1.09 -0.31
C ARG A 59 0.19 -1.93 0.85
N PHE A 60 -0.72 -1.39 1.64
CA PHE A 60 -1.47 -2.13 2.63
C PHE A 60 -2.86 -2.53 2.13
N ARG A 61 -3.20 -3.81 2.23
CA ARG A 61 -4.58 -4.30 2.08
C ARG A 61 -5.32 -4.28 3.40
N LEU A 62 -6.31 -3.38 3.55
CA LEU A 62 -6.96 -3.17 4.86
C LEU A 62 -8.25 -3.96 5.03
N SER A 63 -9.04 -4.08 3.97
CA SER A 63 -10.32 -4.79 4.07
C SER A 63 -10.82 -5.20 2.69
N GLY A 64 -11.36 -6.42 2.59
CA GLY A 64 -11.96 -6.92 1.36
C GLY A 64 -10.96 -6.95 0.19
N GLN A 65 -11.48 -6.91 -1.04
CA GLN A 65 -10.64 -6.95 -2.25
C GLN A 65 -10.11 -5.58 -2.66
N LYS A 66 -10.80 -4.47 -2.34
CA LYS A 66 -10.50 -3.17 -2.97
C LYS A 66 -9.72 -2.17 -2.11
N ARG A 67 -9.98 -2.13 -0.80
CA ARG A 67 -9.49 -1.01 0.02
C ARG A 67 -7.99 -1.15 0.31
N ARG A 68 -7.23 -0.11 -0.07
CA ARG A 68 -5.78 -0.03 0.08
C ARG A 68 -5.37 1.29 0.71
N ALA A 69 -4.36 1.23 1.58
CA ALA A 69 -3.59 2.42 1.94
C ALA A 69 -2.21 2.30 1.28
N TRP A 70 -1.70 3.41 0.78
CA TRP A 70 -0.45 3.47 0.05
C TRP A 70 0.45 4.54 0.67
N GLY A 71 1.75 4.31 0.61
CA GLY A 71 2.71 5.19 1.24
C GLY A 71 4.14 4.72 1.04
N PHE A 72 5.09 5.33 1.74
CA PHE A 72 6.49 4.91 1.73
C PHE A 72 6.96 4.62 3.15
N ILE A 73 8.08 3.92 3.27
CA ILE A 73 8.66 3.51 4.56
C ILE A 73 10.03 4.17 4.70
N VAL A 74 10.25 4.84 5.83
CA VAL A 74 11.57 5.36 6.23
C VAL A 74 11.92 4.76 7.57
N ASP A 75 13.02 4.02 7.61
CA ASP A 75 13.41 3.20 8.77
C ASP A 75 12.27 2.28 9.24
N ALA A 76 11.71 2.55 10.41
CA ALA A 76 10.60 1.81 11.00
C ALA A 76 9.23 2.49 10.82
N HIS A 77 9.16 3.64 10.14
CA HIS A 77 7.96 4.45 10.05
C HIS A 77 7.29 4.37 8.68
N SER A 78 5.97 4.16 8.68
CA SER A 78 5.13 4.23 7.48
C SER A 78 4.53 5.63 7.30
N HIS A 79 4.73 6.22 6.13
CA HIS A 79 4.16 7.52 5.77
C HIS A 79 3.05 7.33 4.73
N PHE A 80 1.79 7.58 5.11
CA PHE A 80 0.66 7.42 4.21
C PHE A 80 0.51 8.59 3.24
N VAL A 81 0.27 8.26 1.98
CA VAL A 81 0.05 9.23 0.90
C VAL A 81 -1.37 9.11 0.36
N TRP A 82 -1.84 7.89 0.10
CA TRP A 82 -3.17 7.68 -0.48
C TRP A 82 -4.04 6.70 0.28
N TRP A 83 -5.33 7.03 0.32
CA TRP A 83 -6.40 6.12 0.69
C TRP A 83 -7.21 5.75 -0.56
N ASP A 84 -7.04 4.53 -1.02
CA ASP A 84 -7.68 4.00 -2.23
C ASP A 84 -8.83 3.06 -1.84
N ARG A 85 -10.05 3.48 -2.16
CA ARG A 85 -11.26 2.73 -1.80
C ARG A 85 -11.63 1.68 -2.83
N GLU A 86 -11.21 1.87 -4.07
CA GLU A 86 -11.72 1.14 -5.23
C GLU A 86 -10.64 0.37 -6.01
N HIS A 87 -9.41 0.36 -5.52
CA HIS A 87 -8.25 -0.22 -6.21
C HIS A 87 -7.93 0.52 -7.52
N SER A 88 -8.10 1.84 -7.52
CA SER A 88 -7.94 2.67 -8.72
C SER A 88 -6.50 3.12 -8.98
N LEU A 89 -5.61 3.06 -7.99
CA LEU A 89 -4.21 3.46 -8.17
C LEU A 89 -3.37 2.41 -8.89
N TYR A 90 -3.77 1.14 -8.78
CA TYR A 90 -3.16 0.00 -9.46
C TYR A 90 -4.27 -0.95 -9.94
N PRO A 91 -5.02 -0.59 -11.00
CA PRO A 91 -6.12 -1.40 -11.49
C PRO A 91 -5.57 -2.69 -12.11
N THR A 92 -5.90 -3.83 -11.53
CA THR A 92 -5.67 -5.15 -12.12
C THR A 92 -6.98 -5.66 -12.73
N GLU A 93 -6.90 -6.51 -13.74
CA GLU A 93 -8.10 -7.18 -14.27
C GLU A 93 -8.87 -7.91 -13.14
N PRO A 94 -10.21 -7.88 -13.14
CA PRO A 94 -10.98 -8.65 -12.18
C PRO A 94 -10.74 -10.15 -12.43
N HIS A 95 -10.29 -10.87 -11.40
CA HIS A 95 -10.29 -12.32 -11.37
C HIS A 95 -11.71 -12.88 -11.22
#